data_AF-A0A5N8VNZ1-F1
#
_entry.id   AF-A0A5N8VNZ1-F1
#
_cell.length_a   1.000
_cell.length_b   1.000
_cell.length_c   1.000
_cell.angle_alpha   90.00
_cell.angle_beta   90.00
_cell.angle_gamma   90.00
#
_symmetry.space_group_name_H-M   'P 1'
#
loop_
_entity.id
_entity.type
_entity.pdbx_description
1 polymer ?
#
loop_
_entity_poly.entity_id
_entity_poly.type
_entity_poly.pdbx_seq_one_letter_code
_entity_poly.pdbx_strand_id
1 'polypeptide(L)'
;MCSDRQSLTRHSPACWRAGRQRGPVRDAPLTSRSPPSALVKEVVVKKLRLATLAVSALISGAGLLAPTSAQAATTYWTFENQRFNTCLTAGDSTSIYATVCHTNSTYQNWDWVGSGHGVYHQLKNQETGLCLMTDNKTNVNSVWQSDCSTGAAGQWWFYADDTWSIFNQLGGAGEEFLRTSDVKDAVYCTDLGQVTDAYYDWNGYHN
;
A
#
# COMPACT_ATOMS: atom_id res chain seq x y z
N MET A 1 -52.77 -21.83 35.36
CA MET A 1 -52.71 -21.88 36.84
C MET A 1 -52.35 -23.29 37.26
N CYS A 2 -51.10 -23.47 37.65
CA CYS A 2 -50.61 -24.35 38.71
C CYS A 2 -49.23 -23.78 39.06
N SER A 3 -49.16 -23.19 40.25
CA SER A 3 -47.99 -22.56 40.85
C SER A 3 -47.31 -23.58 41.75
N ASP A 4 -45.97 -23.56 41.80
CA ASP A 4 -45.14 -23.45 43.03
C ASP A 4 -43.71 -23.93 42.71
N ARG A 5 -42.72 -23.04 42.66
CA ARG A 5 -41.95 -22.37 43.75
C ARG A 5 -40.94 -23.26 44.49
N GLN A 6 -39.67 -22.94 44.20
CA GLN A 6 -38.55 -22.68 45.12
C GLN A 6 -37.94 -23.82 45.96
N SER A 7 -36.62 -24.02 45.77
CA SER A 7 -35.57 -23.71 46.77
C SER A 7 -34.20 -24.11 46.19
N LEU A 8 -33.33 -23.18 45.78
CA LEU A 8 -32.21 -22.63 46.58
C LEU A 8 -31.38 -23.70 47.32
N THR A 9 -30.12 -23.89 46.88
CA THR A 9 -28.94 -23.82 47.75
C THR A 9 -27.66 -23.59 46.95
N ARG A 10 -26.83 -22.71 47.54
CA ARG A 10 -25.46 -22.31 47.18
C ARG A 10 -24.53 -23.54 47.09
N HIS A 11 -23.36 -23.38 46.47
CA HIS A 11 -22.03 -23.59 47.07
C HIS A 11 -20.94 -23.26 46.03
N SER A 12 -20.26 -22.13 46.22
CA SER A 12 -18.82 -22.04 45.93
C SER A 12 -18.06 -22.65 47.11
N PRO A 13 -16.88 -23.24 46.89
CA PRO A 13 -15.72 -22.66 47.57
C PRO A 13 -14.36 -22.78 46.86
N ALA A 14 -13.46 -21.90 47.32
CA ALA A 14 -11.99 -22.02 47.47
C ALA A 14 -11.12 -22.03 46.19
N CYS A 15 -10.23 -21.07 45.94
CA CYS A 15 -9.12 -20.55 46.78
C CYS A 15 -8.06 -21.62 47.10
N TRP A 16 -6.97 -21.62 46.33
CA TRP A 16 -5.67 -22.10 46.78
C TRP A 16 -4.58 -21.10 46.41
N ARG A 17 -3.86 -20.66 47.45
CA ARG A 17 -2.62 -19.89 47.40
C ARG A 17 -1.43 -20.85 47.52
N ALA A 18 -0.30 -20.32 47.06
CA ALA A 18 1.08 -20.50 47.56
C ALA A 18 2.00 -21.43 46.75
N GLY A 19 3.07 -20.83 46.23
CA GLY A 19 4.21 -21.52 45.63
C GLY A 19 5.30 -20.53 45.22
N ARG A 20 5.95 -19.91 46.21
CA ARG A 20 7.11 -19.02 46.07
C ARG A 20 8.36 -19.88 45.86
N GLN A 21 9.11 -19.70 44.77
CA GLN A 21 10.54 -20.05 44.74
C GLN A 21 11.35 -18.97 44.00
N ARG A 22 12.30 -18.39 44.74
CA ARG A 22 13.42 -17.59 44.24
C ARG A 22 14.55 -18.55 43.88
N GLY A 23 15.21 -18.31 42.75
CA GLY A 23 16.45 -18.97 42.32
C GLY A 23 17.22 -18.04 41.38
N PRO A 24 18.56 -18.15 41.30
CA PRO A 24 19.46 -16.99 41.26
C PRO A 24 19.72 -16.40 39.87
N VAL A 25 20.03 -15.10 39.91
CA VAL A 25 20.70 -14.31 38.88
C VAL A 25 21.94 -15.06 38.39
N ARG A 26 22.01 -15.27 37.07
CA ARG A 26 23.25 -15.58 36.37
C ARG A 26 23.49 -14.51 35.33
N ASP A 27 24.45 -13.65 35.64
CA ASP A 27 25.12 -12.78 34.70
C ASP A 27 25.77 -13.63 33.61
N ALA A 28 25.38 -13.39 32.36
CA ALA A 28 26.07 -13.88 31.18
C ALA A 28 26.62 -12.67 30.40
N PRO A 29 27.89 -12.71 29.97
CA PRO A 29 28.60 -11.55 29.46
C PRO A 29 28.08 -11.11 28.09
N LEU A 30 27.94 -9.78 27.94
CA LEU A 30 27.75 -9.07 26.67
C LEU A 30 28.92 -9.39 25.73
N THR A 31 28.67 -10.27 24.76
CA THR A 31 29.56 -10.42 23.61
C THR A 31 29.19 -9.36 22.58
N SER A 32 29.92 -8.25 22.66
CA SER A 32 30.06 -7.27 21.59
C SER A 32 30.51 -8.00 20.31
N ARG A 33 29.61 -8.16 19.35
CA ARG A 33 29.96 -8.50 17.96
C ARG A 33 29.68 -7.26 17.11
N SER A 34 30.76 -6.59 16.74
CA SER A 34 30.77 -5.55 15.73
C SER A 34 30.20 -6.09 14.41
N PRO A 35 29.34 -5.33 13.70
CA PRO A 35 29.01 -5.66 12.31
C PRO A 35 30.23 -5.41 11.41
N PRO A 36 30.47 -6.23 10.37
CA PRO A 36 31.48 -5.94 9.37
C PRO A 36 31.07 -4.70 8.55
N SER A 37 32.02 -3.79 8.40
CA SER A 37 31.93 -2.57 7.60
C SER A 37 31.38 -2.85 6.21
N ALA A 38 30.29 -2.18 5.87
CA ALA A 38 29.78 -2.10 4.50
C ALA A 38 30.85 -1.47 3.60
N LEU A 39 31.26 -2.22 2.58
CA LEU A 39 32.11 -1.74 1.50
C LEU A 39 31.25 -0.86 0.59
N VAL A 40 31.22 0.44 0.85
CA VAL A 40 30.63 1.44 -0.05
C VAL A 40 31.48 1.44 -1.32
N LYS A 41 30.98 0.81 -2.40
CA LYS A 41 31.54 1.03 -3.73
C LYS A 41 31.16 2.43 -4.16
N GLU A 42 32.12 3.35 -4.06
CA GLU A 42 31.98 4.68 -4.63
C GLU A 42 31.77 4.56 -6.15
N VAL A 43 30.60 4.97 -6.62
CA VAL A 43 30.37 5.20 -8.04
C VAL A 43 31.09 6.50 -8.39
N VAL A 44 32.31 6.36 -8.90
CA VAL A 44 33.07 7.49 -9.46
C VAL A 44 32.36 7.96 -10.73
N VAL A 45 31.53 9.00 -10.60
CA VAL A 45 30.97 9.72 -11.74
C VAL A 45 32.11 10.52 -12.38
N LYS A 46 32.69 9.99 -13.47
CA LYS A 46 33.63 10.72 -14.31
C LYS A 46 32.94 11.96 -14.89
N LYS A 47 33.22 13.13 -14.32
CA LYS A 47 32.83 14.43 -14.86
C LYS A 47 33.53 14.62 -16.22
N LEU A 48 32.78 14.46 -17.31
CA LEU A 48 33.23 14.84 -18.64
C LEU A 48 33.33 16.37 -18.69
N ARG A 49 34.54 16.91 -18.79
CA ARG A 49 34.75 18.34 -19.04
C ARG A 49 34.57 18.59 -20.53
N LEU A 50 33.42 19.14 -20.91
CA LEU A 50 33.21 19.70 -22.24
C LEU A 50 34.04 20.99 -22.38
N ALA A 51 35.02 20.98 -23.27
CA ALA A 51 35.75 22.17 -23.68
C ALA A 51 34.92 22.89 -24.75
N THR A 52 34.30 24.02 -24.38
CA THR A 52 33.52 24.85 -25.29
C THR A 52 34.47 25.81 -26.02
N LEU A 53 34.59 25.65 -27.34
CA LEU A 53 35.15 26.67 -28.22
C LEU A 53 34.12 27.80 -28.35
N ALA A 54 34.50 28.99 -27.88
CA ALA A 54 33.70 30.20 -28.07
C ALA A 54 33.89 30.73 -29.49
N VAL A 55 32.80 30.80 -30.26
CA VAL A 55 32.73 31.61 -31.48
C VAL A 55 31.60 32.61 -31.30
N SER A 56 32.00 33.88 -31.23
CA SER A 56 31.13 35.04 -31.06
C SER A 56 30.44 35.37 -32.39
N ALA A 57 29.11 35.34 -32.42
CA ALA A 57 28.31 36.02 -33.44
C ALA A 57 27.10 36.68 -32.76
N LEU A 58 27.09 38.02 -32.78
CA LEU A 58 26.03 38.89 -32.27
C LEU A 58 24.82 38.81 -33.21
N ILE A 59 23.68 38.30 -32.72
CA ILE A 59 22.38 38.52 -33.35
C ILE A 59 21.47 39.16 -32.30
N SER A 60 21.22 40.45 -32.49
CA SER A 60 20.29 41.27 -31.70
C SER A 60 18.85 40.88 -32.06
N GLY A 61 18.11 40.32 -31.11
CA GLY A 61 16.72 39.92 -31.26
C GLY A 61 16.27 38.97 -30.15
N ALA A 62 16.36 39.40 -28.88
CA ALA A 62 16.10 38.58 -27.71
C ALA A 62 14.58 38.37 -27.46
N GLY A 63 13.93 37.59 -28.32
CA GLY A 63 12.78 36.80 -27.92
C GLY A 63 13.32 35.55 -27.22
N LEU A 64 13.43 35.58 -25.89
CA LEU A 64 13.72 34.39 -25.10
C LEU A 64 12.55 33.43 -25.24
N LEU A 65 12.54 32.60 -26.28
CA LEU A 65 11.76 31.36 -26.29
C LEU A 65 12.43 30.46 -25.24
N ALA A 66 12.06 30.67 -23.97
CA ALA A 66 12.37 29.72 -22.93
C ALA A 66 11.88 28.35 -23.41
N PRO A 67 12.71 27.29 -23.35
CA PRO A 67 12.22 25.96 -23.67
C PRO A 67 11.07 25.65 -22.72
N THR A 68 9.85 25.58 -23.24
CA THR A 68 8.73 25.00 -22.52
C THR A 68 9.11 23.55 -22.28
N SER A 69 9.45 23.20 -21.04
CA SER A 69 9.64 21.82 -20.64
C SER A 69 8.33 21.08 -20.96
N ALA A 70 8.35 20.20 -21.95
CA ALA A 70 7.25 19.29 -22.18
C ALA A 70 7.14 18.40 -20.94
N GLN A 71 6.06 18.57 -20.19
CA GLN A 71 5.72 17.64 -19.11
C GLN A 71 5.11 16.41 -19.76
N ALA A 72 5.61 15.23 -19.41
CA ALA A 72 4.97 13.99 -19.83
C ALA A 72 3.51 14.00 -19.36
N ALA A 73 2.60 13.57 -20.23
CA ALA A 73 1.19 13.43 -19.86
C ALA A 73 1.06 12.39 -18.74
N THR A 74 0.20 12.66 -17.77
CA THR A 74 -0.14 11.69 -16.73
C THR A 74 -0.82 10.48 -17.36
N THR A 75 -0.28 9.29 -17.08
CA THR A 75 -0.89 8.01 -17.48
C THR A 75 -1.84 7.56 -16.38
N TYR A 76 -3.11 7.38 -16.73
CA TYR A 76 -4.12 6.88 -15.81
C TYR A 76 -4.42 5.41 -16.07
N TRP A 77 -4.46 4.65 -14.99
CA TRP A 77 -4.77 3.24 -14.96
C TRP A 77 -6.20 3.01 -14.49
N THR A 78 -6.81 1.96 -15.01
CA THR A 78 -8.04 1.39 -14.47
C THR A 78 -7.76 -0.07 -14.12
N PHE A 79 -8.34 -0.53 -13.01
CA PHE A 79 -8.15 -1.89 -12.50
C PHE A 79 -9.51 -2.59 -12.41
N GLU A 80 -9.72 -3.60 -13.26
CA GLU A 80 -10.92 -4.42 -13.30
C GLU A 80 -10.71 -5.75 -12.57
N ASN A 81 -11.54 -6.03 -11.58
CA ASN A 81 -11.51 -7.30 -10.87
C ASN A 81 -12.17 -8.42 -11.69
N GLN A 82 -11.47 -9.54 -11.87
CA GLN A 82 -11.95 -10.64 -12.72
C GLN A 82 -13.14 -11.41 -12.17
N ARG A 83 -13.29 -11.47 -10.83
CA ARG A 83 -14.40 -12.21 -10.22
C ARG A 83 -15.76 -11.63 -10.59
N PHE A 84 -15.88 -10.30 -10.60
CA PHE A 84 -17.17 -9.62 -10.79
C PHE A 84 -17.23 -8.71 -12.02
N ASN A 85 -16.11 -8.53 -12.75
CA ASN A 85 -15.98 -7.54 -13.84
C ASN A 85 -16.35 -6.13 -13.36
N THR A 86 -15.79 -5.77 -12.21
CA THR A 86 -16.02 -4.49 -11.52
C THR A 86 -14.71 -3.75 -11.33
N CYS A 87 -14.71 -2.45 -11.51
CA CYS A 87 -13.53 -1.61 -11.43
C CYS A 87 -13.32 -1.04 -10.03
N LEU A 88 -12.06 -0.95 -9.60
CA LEU A 88 -11.65 -0.27 -8.38
C LEU A 88 -12.05 1.20 -8.48
N THR A 89 -12.90 1.65 -7.56
CA THR A 89 -13.59 2.93 -7.64
C THR A 89 -13.45 3.70 -6.33
N ALA A 90 -13.05 4.96 -6.42
CA ALA A 90 -13.11 5.90 -5.32
C ALA A 90 -14.56 6.39 -5.12
N GLY A 91 -14.97 6.58 -3.87
CA GLY A 91 -16.16 7.39 -3.58
C GLY A 91 -15.81 8.85 -3.37
N ASP A 92 -16.83 9.69 -3.27
CA ASP A 92 -16.72 11.14 -3.02
C ASP A 92 -16.02 11.52 -1.70
N SER A 93 -15.83 10.54 -0.80
CA SER A 93 -15.21 10.73 0.52
C SER A 93 -14.02 9.80 0.71
N THR A 94 -13.87 9.13 1.87
CA THR A 94 -12.75 8.22 2.13
C THR A 94 -13.04 6.78 1.68
N SER A 95 -14.23 6.47 1.18
CA SER A 95 -14.61 5.11 0.81
C SER A 95 -13.93 4.64 -0.48
N ILE A 96 -13.59 3.36 -0.52
CA ILE A 96 -13.15 2.62 -1.70
C ILE A 96 -14.05 1.41 -1.88
N TYR A 97 -14.44 1.13 -3.12
CA TYR A 97 -15.33 0.03 -3.45
C TYR A 97 -15.05 -0.44 -4.88
N ALA A 98 -15.68 -1.54 -5.28
CA ALA A 98 -15.72 -1.98 -6.66
C ALA A 98 -17.13 -1.78 -7.22
N THR A 99 -17.26 -1.27 -8.45
CA THR A 99 -18.55 -1.15 -9.12
C THR A 99 -18.39 -1.41 -10.62
N VAL A 100 -19.48 -1.38 -11.37
CA VAL A 100 -19.44 -1.55 -12.82
C VAL A 100 -18.40 -0.62 -13.46
N CYS A 101 -17.62 -1.16 -14.39
CA CYS A 101 -16.62 -0.39 -15.11
C CYS A 101 -17.28 0.63 -16.04
N HIS A 102 -16.85 1.89 -15.93
CA HIS A 102 -17.34 3.01 -16.70
C HIS A 102 -16.21 3.63 -17.51
N THR A 103 -16.38 3.68 -18.82
CA THR A 103 -15.44 4.37 -19.71
C THR A 103 -15.34 5.83 -19.33
N ASN A 104 -14.11 6.34 -19.16
CA ASN A 104 -13.79 7.72 -18.79
C ASN A 104 -14.26 8.17 -17.39
N SER A 105 -14.54 7.24 -16.47
CA SER A 105 -14.83 7.62 -15.08
C SER A 105 -13.54 8.01 -14.36
N THR A 106 -13.44 9.30 -13.99
CA THR A 106 -12.31 9.83 -13.21
C THR A 106 -12.21 9.19 -11.82
N TYR A 107 -13.33 8.73 -11.24
CA TYR A 107 -13.35 7.94 -10.00
C TYR A 107 -12.72 6.54 -10.16
N GLN A 108 -12.58 6.03 -11.39
CA GLN A 108 -11.96 4.73 -11.71
C GLN A 108 -10.59 4.86 -12.35
N ASN A 109 -10.08 6.09 -12.45
CA ASN A 109 -8.77 6.41 -12.99
C ASN A 109 -7.78 6.63 -11.85
N TRP A 110 -6.67 5.91 -11.91
CA TRP A 110 -5.66 5.85 -10.87
C TRP A 110 -4.27 6.21 -11.43
N ASP A 111 -3.55 7.03 -10.70
CA ASP A 111 -2.25 7.58 -11.06
C ASP A 111 -1.20 7.06 -10.07
N TRP A 112 -0.13 6.47 -10.60
CA TRP A 112 1.01 6.04 -9.79
C TRP A 112 1.90 7.24 -9.48
N VAL A 113 1.90 7.67 -8.22
CA VAL A 113 2.59 8.89 -7.78
C VAL A 113 3.61 8.64 -6.68
N GLY A 114 4.38 9.69 -6.39
CA GLY A 114 5.43 9.71 -5.39
C GLY A 114 6.75 9.16 -5.92
N SER A 115 7.85 9.54 -5.27
CA SER A 115 9.20 9.07 -5.60
C SER A 115 9.44 7.59 -5.29
N GLY A 116 8.43 6.91 -4.74
CA GLY A 116 8.41 5.48 -4.45
C GLY A 116 9.33 5.01 -3.33
N HIS A 117 9.13 3.77 -2.91
CA HIS A 117 10.04 2.98 -2.07
C HIS A 117 10.49 1.75 -2.86
N GLY A 118 11.40 1.95 -3.82
CA GLY A 118 11.75 0.91 -4.79
C GLY A 118 10.69 0.80 -5.88
N VAL A 119 10.04 -0.37 -5.99
CA VAL A 119 8.95 -0.61 -6.96
C VAL A 119 7.58 -0.14 -6.48
N TYR A 120 7.45 0.19 -5.19
CA TYR A 120 6.17 0.61 -4.60
C TYR A 120 5.96 2.10 -4.78
N HIS A 121 4.73 2.46 -5.15
CA HIS A 121 4.28 3.84 -5.38
C HIS A 121 2.95 4.09 -4.67
N GLN A 122 2.58 5.35 -4.52
CA GLN A 122 1.25 5.70 -4.08
C GLN A 122 0.28 5.59 -5.24
N LEU A 123 -0.92 5.07 -4.98
CA LEU A 123 -1.97 4.97 -5.99
C LEU A 123 -3.03 6.05 -5.75
N LYS A 124 -2.94 7.15 -6.50
CA LYS A 124 -3.78 8.34 -6.32
C LYS A 124 -4.97 8.31 -7.27
N ASN A 125 -6.16 8.56 -6.77
CA ASN A 125 -7.35 8.67 -7.62
C ASN A 125 -7.36 10.01 -8.38
N GLN A 126 -7.76 9.99 -9.65
CA GLN A 126 -7.81 11.20 -10.48
C GLN A 126 -8.83 12.21 -9.97
N GLU A 127 -10.03 11.74 -9.59
CA GLU A 127 -11.13 12.61 -9.21
C GLU A 127 -10.93 13.25 -7.84
N THR A 128 -10.62 12.43 -6.84
CA THR A 128 -10.54 12.91 -5.45
C THR A 128 -9.17 13.50 -5.11
N GLY A 129 -8.12 13.14 -5.86
CA GLY A 129 -6.73 13.49 -5.56
C GLY A 129 -6.17 12.80 -4.31
N LEU A 130 -6.90 11.87 -3.71
CA LEU A 130 -6.50 11.11 -2.53
C LEU A 130 -5.80 9.80 -2.92
N CYS A 131 -4.97 9.29 -2.01
CA CYS A 131 -4.21 8.06 -2.21
C CYS A 131 -4.88 6.87 -1.50
N LEU A 132 -4.89 5.73 -2.20
CA LEU A 132 -5.32 4.44 -1.69
C LEU A 132 -4.51 4.05 -0.45
N MET A 133 -5.20 3.52 0.55
CA MET A 133 -4.65 3.22 1.86
C MET A 133 -5.27 1.94 2.40
N THR A 134 -4.44 1.15 3.08
CA THR A 134 -4.88 0.04 3.94
C THR A 134 -4.16 0.12 5.28
N ASP A 135 -4.51 -0.75 6.20
CA ASP A 135 -3.65 -1.12 7.31
C ASP A 135 -3.32 -2.62 7.29
N ASN A 136 -2.53 -3.05 8.27
CA ASN A 136 -2.25 -4.45 8.57
C ASN A 136 -2.50 -4.69 10.07
N LYS A 137 -3.77 -4.61 10.48
CA LYS A 137 -4.18 -4.79 11.88
C LYS A 137 -4.95 -6.07 12.12
N THR A 138 -5.48 -6.66 11.07
CA THR A 138 -6.36 -7.82 11.10
C THR A 138 -6.06 -8.75 9.94
N ASN A 139 -6.73 -9.90 9.89
CA ASN A 139 -6.65 -10.82 8.76
C ASN A 139 -7.42 -10.32 7.52
N VAL A 140 -8.36 -9.37 7.68
CA VAL A 140 -9.12 -8.72 6.61
C VAL A 140 -9.12 -7.22 6.83
N ASN A 141 -8.15 -6.55 6.21
CA ASN A 141 -7.91 -5.13 6.41
C ASN A 141 -8.81 -4.30 5.51
N SER A 142 -9.28 -3.18 6.07
CA SER A 142 -10.10 -2.22 5.32
C SER A 142 -9.25 -1.50 4.28
N VAL A 143 -9.88 -1.09 3.19
CA VAL A 143 -9.26 -0.25 2.17
C VAL A 143 -10.03 1.05 2.07
N TRP A 144 -9.32 2.16 2.07
CA TRP A 144 -9.89 3.51 2.05
C TRP A 144 -8.95 4.46 1.29
N GLN A 145 -9.34 5.73 1.17
CA GLN A 145 -8.49 6.79 0.63
C GLN A 145 -8.19 7.87 1.68
N SER A 146 -7.01 8.48 1.58
CA SER A 146 -6.54 9.53 2.49
C SER A 146 -5.56 10.46 1.77
N ASP A 147 -5.18 11.58 2.39
CA ASP A 147 -4.16 12.47 1.82
C ASP A 147 -2.89 11.70 1.48
N CYS A 148 -2.36 11.95 0.29
CA CYS A 148 -1.12 11.34 -0.17
C CYS A 148 0.05 11.77 0.73
N SER A 149 0.68 10.81 1.40
CA SER A 149 1.71 11.08 2.40
C SER A 149 2.83 10.05 2.32
N THR A 150 4.07 10.53 2.13
CA THR A 150 5.24 9.65 2.10
C THR A 150 5.55 9.01 3.46
N GLY A 151 4.95 9.52 4.55
CA GLY A 151 5.05 8.92 5.89
C GLY A 151 4.00 7.84 6.15
N ALA A 152 3.05 7.62 5.26
CA ALA A 152 1.95 6.67 5.44
C ALA A 152 2.31 5.30 4.85
N ALA A 153 2.76 4.37 5.71
CA ALA A 153 3.22 3.05 5.28
C ALA A 153 2.17 2.25 4.47
N GLY A 154 0.89 2.39 4.78
CA GLY A 154 -0.20 1.72 4.07
C GLY A 154 -0.56 2.28 2.70
N GLN A 155 0.16 3.30 2.20
CA GLN A 155 -0.05 3.88 0.88
C GLN A 155 0.95 3.38 -0.16
N TRP A 156 1.82 2.43 0.17
CA TRP A 156 2.84 1.91 -0.74
C TRP A 156 2.34 0.65 -1.43
N TRP A 157 1.91 0.81 -2.67
CA TRP A 157 1.29 -0.24 -3.48
C TRP A 157 2.18 -0.61 -4.66
N PHE A 158 2.07 -1.85 -5.09
CA PHE A 158 2.66 -2.34 -6.32
C PHE A 158 1.62 -3.15 -7.10
N TYR A 159 1.65 -3.00 -8.41
CA TYR A 159 0.88 -3.84 -9.33
C TYR A 159 1.84 -4.75 -10.08
N ALA A 160 1.66 -6.06 -9.89
CA ALA A 160 2.38 -7.11 -10.58
C ALA A 160 1.58 -7.52 -11.83
N ASP A 161 2.05 -7.11 -13.00
CA ASP A 161 1.38 -7.35 -14.28
C ASP A 161 1.45 -8.81 -14.75
N ASP A 162 2.41 -9.58 -14.26
CA ASP A 162 2.58 -11.01 -14.51
C ASP A 162 1.55 -11.89 -13.80
N THR A 163 1.05 -11.42 -12.66
CA THR A 163 0.13 -12.12 -11.75
C THR A 163 -1.17 -11.36 -11.53
N TRP A 164 -1.36 -10.24 -12.23
CA TRP A 164 -2.52 -9.35 -12.14
C TRP A 164 -2.90 -8.96 -10.71
N SER A 165 -1.91 -8.86 -9.83
CA SER A 165 -2.12 -8.67 -8.40
C SER A 165 -1.71 -7.26 -7.98
N ILE A 166 -2.53 -6.63 -7.14
CA ILE A 166 -2.18 -5.38 -6.47
C ILE A 166 -1.92 -5.71 -5.00
N PHE A 167 -0.76 -5.34 -4.47
CA PHE A 167 -0.43 -5.61 -3.07
C PHE A 167 0.30 -4.44 -2.41
N ASN A 168 0.19 -4.38 -1.09
CA ASN A 168 0.77 -3.32 -0.27
C ASN A 168 2.13 -3.73 0.31
N GLN A 169 2.93 -2.75 0.71
CA GLN A 169 4.23 -2.97 1.35
C GLN A 169 4.14 -3.27 2.86
N LEU A 170 2.95 -3.25 3.46
CA LEU A 170 2.80 -3.41 4.91
C LEU A 170 3.20 -4.80 5.46
N GLY A 171 3.38 -5.82 4.62
CA GLY A 171 3.69 -7.18 5.06
C GLY A 171 4.64 -7.95 4.16
N GLY A 172 4.77 -9.23 4.49
CA GLY A 172 5.71 -10.17 3.87
C GLY A 172 5.28 -10.66 2.50
N ALA A 173 6.09 -11.56 1.93
CA ALA A 173 5.74 -12.23 0.68
C ALA A 173 4.45 -13.05 0.85
N GLY A 174 3.34 -12.56 0.30
CA GLY A 174 2.03 -13.20 0.38
C GLY A 174 0.98 -12.46 1.24
N GLU A 175 1.34 -11.31 1.82
CA GLU A 175 0.46 -10.51 2.69
C GLU A 175 -0.10 -9.26 1.95
N GLU A 176 -1.21 -8.71 2.46
CA GLU A 176 -1.88 -7.46 1.99
C GLU A 176 -2.19 -7.32 0.50
N PHE A 177 -2.71 -8.39 -0.12
CA PHE A 177 -3.22 -8.35 -1.48
C PHE A 177 -4.62 -7.72 -1.52
N LEU A 178 -4.78 -6.73 -2.40
CA LEU A 178 -6.04 -6.09 -2.69
C LEU A 178 -6.98 -7.10 -3.33
N ARG A 179 -8.20 -7.21 -2.82
CA ARG A 179 -9.23 -8.08 -3.37
C ARG A 179 -10.62 -7.50 -3.22
N THR A 180 -11.55 -8.00 -4.01
CA THR A 180 -12.99 -7.81 -3.78
C THR A 180 -13.47 -8.72 -2.63
N SER A 181 -14.59 -8.36 -2.01
CA SER A 181 -15.31 -9.24 -1.07
C SER A 181 -16.01 -10.37 -1.80
N ASP A 182 -16.46 -11.37 -1.05
CA ASP A 182 -17.52 -12.31 -1.48
C ASP A 182 -18.80 -11.60 -1.98
N VAL A 183 -19.05 -10.37 -1.53
CA VAL A 183 -20.04 -9.43 -2.07
C VAL A 183 -19.35 -8.42 -2.98
N LYS A 184 -19.79 -8.34 -4.25
CA LYS A 184 -19.16 -7.60 -5.36
C LYS A 184 -18.66 -6.18 -5.10
N ASP A 185 -19.20 -5.46 -4.11
CA ASP A 185 -18.99 -4.02 -3.98
C ASP A 185 -17.86 -3.66 -2.99
N ALA A 186 -17.57 -4.49 -1.99
CA ALA A 186 -16.55 -4.15 -0.99
C ALA A 186 -15.15 -4.59 -1.43
N VAL A 187 -14.13 -3.81 -1.03
CA VAL A 187 -12.71 -4.08 -1.32
C VAL A 187 -11.93 -4.16 -0.01
N TYR A 188 -11.01 -5.11 0.06
CA TYR A 188 -10.21 -5.40 1.25
C TYR A 188 -8.76 -5.70 0.88
N CYS A 189 -7.89 -5.71 1.89
CA CYS A 189 -6.57 -6.33 1.81
C CYS A 189 -6.49 -7.56 2.71
N THR A 190 -5.98 -8.65 2.17
CA THR A 190 -5.80 -9.92 2.89
C THR A 190 -4.56 -10.64 2.41
N ASP A 191 -4.09 -11.61 3.19
CA ASP A 191 -3.11 -12.58 2.73
C ASP A 191 -3.66 -13.39 1.55
N LEU A 192 -2.76 -13.87 0.68
CA LEU A 192 -3.11 -14.78 -0.40
C LEU A 192 -3.67 -16.10 0.13
N GLY A 193 -4.59 -16.70 -0.64
CA GLY A 193 -5.18 -18.00 -0.33
C GLY A 193 -6.30 -17.99 0.69
N GLN A 194 -6.70 -16.83 1.22
CA GLN A 194 -7.92 -16.74 2.05
C GLN A 194 -9.20 -16.90 1.22
N VAL A 195 -9.17 -16.49 -0.05
CA VAL A 195 -10.22 -16.72 -1.05
C VAL A 195 -9.59 -17.23 -2.37
N THR A 196 -10.41 -17.55 -3.36
CA THR A 196 -9.89 -18.00 -4.68
C THR A 196 -9.20 -16.86 -5.43
N ASP A 197 -8.23 -17.18 -6.28
CA ASP A 197 -7.38 -16.21 -7.00
C ASP A 197 -8.16 -15.12 -7.74
N ALA A 198 -9.30 -15.46 -8.36
CA ALA A 198 -10.12 -14.49 -9.10
C ALA A 198 -10.57 -13.25 -8.29
N TYR A 199 -10.60 -13.31 -6.96
CA TYR A 199 -10.90 -12.13 -6.12
C TYR A 199 -9.71 -11.17 -6.01
N TYR A 200 -8.48 -11.68 -6.17
CA TYR A 200 -7.23 -10.93 -6.14
C TYR A 200 -6.78 -10.47 -7.53
N ASP A 201 -7.30 -11.07 -8.60
CA ASP A 201 -6.94 -10.73 -9.97
C ASP A 201 -7.59 -9.40 -10.41
N TRP A 202 -6.75 -8.40 -10.64
CA TRP A 202 -7.07 -7.08 -11.16
C TRP A 202 -6.40 -6.88 -12.52
N ASN A 203 -7.20 -6.93 -13.59
CA ASN A 203 -6.73 -6.58 -14.92
C ASN A 203 -6.50 -5.05 -14.99
N GLY A 204 -5.24 -4.64 -14.96
CA GLY A 204 -4.82 -3.25 -15.10
C GLY A 204 -4.63 -2.84 -16.55
N TYR A 205 -5.26 -1.75 -16.98
CA TYR A 205 -5.09 -1.16 -18.31
C TYR A 205 -4.93 0.35 -18.25
N HIS A 206 -4.19 0.92 -19.20
CA HIS A 206 -3.94 2.35 -19.32
C HIS A 206 -3.74 2.73 -20.80
N ASN A 207 -3.96 4.00 -21.13
CA ASN A 207 -3.73 4.57 -22.46
C ASN A 207 -2.41 5.35 -22.54
#